data_AF-A0A554RTI2-F1
#
_entry.id   AF-A0A554RTI2-F1
#
_cell.length_a   1.000
_cell.length_b   1.000
_cell.length_c   1.000
_cell.angle_alpha   90.00
_cell.angle_beta   90.00
_cell.angle_gamma   90.00
#
_symmetry.space_group_name_H-M   'P 1'
#
loop_
_entity.id
_entity.type
_entity.pdbx_description
1 polymer ?
#
loop_
_entity_poly.entity_id
_entity_poly.type
_entity_poly.pdbx_seq_one_letter_code
_entity_poly.pdbx_strand_id
1 'polypeptide(L)'
;MRGRITVQTAACLTAFALVGCATQKDQYAASAEAQQRMAAEAAADTKAGNSVDTKETYLKLVEQMQREGLWFASLAHIDALEQRWGTSPESTRLRADALRQTGQAAQSEAIYKRLMGTPLEGAGYRGLGLLAGARGNYPEAIQLLKQAQRRAPTDALLLSDLGYAHLRAGSTEEARLPLMQALQLRPDSAQAQANLALYLELTNQQEQAAAMMEANRMSPTARSAIKEAAQQLRAGATAVPLRSTTSMPLPDETAAPLALKASRWSTPPGIRTAIQSNPAATASSTPLPSSPTP
;
A
#
# COMPACT_ATOMS: atom_id res chain seq x y z
N MET A 1 7.60 63.86 -74.93
CA MET A 1 6.78 63.00 -75.81
C MET A 1 5.81 62.24 -74.92
N ARG A 2 4.50 62.60 -74.96
CA ARG A 2 3.37 61.79 -75.49
C ARG A 2 3.08 60.54 -74.63
N GLY A 3 1.88 60.31 -74.07
CA GLY A 3 0.60 60.99 -74.25
C GLY A 3 -0.50 60.54 -73.25
N ARG A 4 -1.35 61.49 -72.85
CA ARG A 4 -2.79 61.65 -73.14
C ARG A 4 -3.77 60.42 -73.17
N ILE A 5 -4.94 60.66 -72.53
CA ILE A 5 -6.34 60.21 -72.82
C ILE A 5 -6.76 58.91 -72.05
N THR A 6 -7.91 58.71 -71.36
CA THR A 6 -9.33 59.19 -71.26
C THR A 6 -9.91 58.65 -69.92
N VAL A 7 -10.70 59.33 -69.07
CA VAL A 7 -12.18 59.61 -69.05
C VAL A 7 -13.12 58.40 -69.23
N GLN A 8 -14.16 58.34 -68.35
CA GLN A 8 -15.35 57.46 -68.24
C GLN A 8 -15.13 56.14 -67.47
N THR A 9 -15.82 55.88 -66.36
CA THR A 9 -17.28 55.67 -66.29
C THR A 9 -17.83 55.94 -64.88
N ALA A 10 -18.99 56.60 -64.82
CA ALA A 10 -19.82 56.75 -63.63
C ALA A 10 -21.11 55.93 -63.81
N ALA A 11 -21.69 55.54 -62.66
CA ALA A 11 -22.99 54.93 -62.45
C ALA A 11 -23.07 53.39 -62.53
N CYS A 12 -23.16 52.75 -61.36
CA CYS A 12 -24.13 51.67 -61.14
C CYS A 12 -24.54 51.58 -59.65
N LEU A 13 -25.74 52.10 -59.42
CA LEU A 13 -26.76 51.77 -58.42
C LEU A 13 -26.42 50.85 -57.24
N THR A 14 -26.64 51.42 -56.06
CA THR A 14 -26.99 50.78 -54.79
C THR A 14 -28.33 50.03 -54.87
N ALA A 15 -28.36 48.78 -54.40
CA ALA A 15 -29.55 48.13 -53.83
C ALA A 15 -29.14 46.96 -52.91
N PHE A 16 -28.78 47.28 -51.65
CA PHE A 16 -28.76 46.28 -50.57
C PHE A 16 -30.09 46.38 -49.83
N ALA A 17 -30.99 45.42 -50.09
CA ALA A 17 -32.25 45.29 -49.36
C ALA A 17 -32.03 44.50 -48.06
N LEU A 18 -32.60 45.05 -46.99
CA LEU A 18 -32.70 44.51 -45.63
C LEU A 18 -33.46 43.18 -45.57
N VAL A 19 -32.89 42.17 -44.88
CA VAL A 19 -33.63 41.21 -44.05
C VAL A 19 -32.80 40.92 -42.81
N GLY A 20 -33.11 41.59 -41.71
CA GLY A 20 -32.55 41.31 -40.40
C GLY A 20 -33.60 41.62 -39.35
N CYS A 21 -34.32 40.59 -38.88
CA CYS A 21 -35.10 40.55 -37.62
C CYS A 21 -35.77 39.17 -37.50
N ALA A 22 -35.00 38.13 -37.18
CA ALA A 22 -35.53 36.85 -36.68
C ALA A 22 -34.53 36.10 -35.79
N THR A 23 -33.25 36.45 -35.84
CA THR A 23 -32.16 35.68 -35.22
C THR A 23 -31.87 36.00 -33.76
N GLN A 24 -32.47 37.05 -33.18
CA GLN A 24 -32.07 37.52 -31.85
C GLN A 24 -32.73 36.74 -30.70
N LYS A 25 -33.99 36.28 -30.85
CA LYS A 25 -34.69 35.53 -29.79
C LYS A 25 -34.13 34.12 -29.62
N ASP A 26 -33.71 33.48 -30.71
CA ASP A 26 -33.10 32.15 -30.71
C ASP A 26 -31.65 32.18 -30.20
N GLN A 27 -30.91 33.28 -30.44
CA GLN A 27 -29.57 33.47 -29.89
C GLN A 27 -29.57 33.60 -28.35
N TYR A 28 -30.59 34.26 -27.78
CA TYR A 28 -30.73 34.34 -26.32
C TYR A 28 -31.20 33.02 -25.68
N ALA A 29 -32.10 32.28 -26.35
CA ALA A 29 -32.53 30.96 -25.86
C ALA A 29 -31.38 29.93 -25.91
N ALA A 30 -30.61 29.90 -27.00
CA ALA A 30 -29.47 29.00 -27.15
C ALA A 30 -28.34 29.29 -26.14
N SER A 31 -28.13 30.56 -25.77
CA SER A 31 -27.14 30.93 -24.74
C SER A 31 -27.61 30.60 -23.32
N ALA A 32 -28.91 30.72 -23.03
CA ALA A 32 -29.48 30.30 -21.75
C ALA A 32 -29.45 28.77 -21.57
N GLU A 33 -29.77 28.00 -22.62
CA GLU A 33 -29.65 26.54 -22.61
C GLU A 33 -28.19 26.08 -22.47
N ALA A 34 -27.25 26.76 -23.14
CA ALA A 34 -25.83 26.48 -23.00
C ALA A 34 -25.34 26.76 -21.56
N GLN A 35 -25.77 27.87 -20.96
CA GLN A 35 -25.45 28.19 -19.56
C GLN A 35 -26.05 27.17 -18.58
N GLN A 36 -27.29 26.71 -18.82
CA GLN A 36 -27.91 25.67 -17.99
C GLN A 36 -27.19 24.32 -18.13
N ARG A 37 -26.77 23.93 -19.33
CA ARG A 37 -25.97 22.71 -19.54
C ARG A 37 -24.62 22.80 -18.85
N MET A 38 -23.90 23.91 -18.99
CA MET A 38 -22.63 24.11 -18.28
C MET A 38 -22.80 24.12 -16.75
N ALA A 39 -23.88 24.71 -16.23
CA ALA A 39 -24.17 24.67 -14.80
C ALA A 39 -24.51 23.26 -14.32
N ALA A 40 -25.23 22.48 -15.13
CA ALA A 40 -25.54 21.08 -14.84
C ALA A 40 -24.29 20.19 -14.90
N GLU A 41 -23.39 20.43 -15.86
CA GLU A 41 -22.09 19.75 -15.97
C GLU A 41 -21.18 20.10 -14.79
N ALA A 42 -21.04 21.37 -14.43
CA ALA A 42 -20.27 21.79 -13.26
C ALA A 42 -20.83 21.23 -11.93
N ALA A 43 -22.17 21.17 -11.81
CA ALA A 43 -22.82 20.53 -10.67
C ALA A 43 -22.61 19.01 -10.66
N ALA A 44 -22.60 18.36 -11.83
CA ALA A 44 -22.29 16.94 -11.98
C ALA A 44 -20.83 16.65 -11.64
N ASP A 45 -19.89 17.48 -12.08
CA ASP A 45 -18.46 17.37 -11.77
C ASP A 45 -18.18 17.61 -10.29
N THR A 46 -18.86 18.58 -9.66
CA THR A 46 -18.75 18.81 -8.21
C THR A 46 -19.31 17.62 -7.43
N LYS A 47 -20.42 17.03 -7.90
CA LYS A 47 -21.04 15.86 -7.29
C LYS A 47 -20.19 14.60 -7.49
N ALA A 48 -19.56 14.45 -8.65
CA ALA A 48 -18.62 13.37 -8.97
C ALA A 48 -17.34 13.51 -8.14
N GLY A 49 -16.75 14.71 -8.05
CA GLY A 49 -15.61 15.01 -7.19
C GLY A 49 -15.89 14.70 -5.73
N ASN A 50 -17.04 15.14 -5.20
CA ASN A 50 -17.46 14.81 -3.83
C ASN A 50 -17.74 13.32 -3.60
N SER A 51 -18.13 12.55 -4.63
CA SER A 51 -18.32 11.10 -4.52
C SER A 51 -17.00 10.30 -4.51
N VAL A 52 -15.94 10.87 -5.09
CA VAL A 52 -14.58 10.30 -5.06
C VAL A 52 -13.86 10.71 -3.76
N ASP A 53 -14.20 11.86 -3.19
CA ASP A 53 -13.60 12.43 -1.97
C ASP A 53 -14.24 11.94 -0.66
N THR A 54 -14.70 10.68 -0.60
CA THR A 54 -15.19 10.11 0.65
C THR A 54 -14.07 9.49 1.48
N LYS A 55 -14.22 9.49 2.81
CA LYS A 55 -13.31 8.79 3.73
C LYS A 55 -13.10 7.32 3.31
N GLU A 56 -14.16 6.65 2.87
CA GLU A 56 -14.12 5.25 2.45
C GLU A 56 -13.30 5.05 1.16
N THR A 57 -13.45 5.94 0.17
CA THR A 57 -12.64 5.90 -1.05
C THR A 57 -11.15 6.09 -0.73
N TYR A 58 -10.83 7.00 0.20
CA TYR A 58 -9.46 7.23 0.64
C TYR A 58 -8.85 6.03 1.39
N LEU A 59 -9.65 5.35 2.23
CA LEU A 59 -9.23 4.09 2.88
C LEU A 59 -8.90 3.01 1.85
N LYS A 60 -9.75 2.85 0.82
CA LYS A 60 -9.53 1.89 -0.28
C LYS A 60 -8.26 2.21 -1.07
N LEU A 61 -7.96 3.49 -1.31
CA LEU A 61 -6.71 3.91 -1.93
C LEU A 61 -5.51 3.47 -1.08
N VAL A 62 -5.51 3.76 0.23
CA VAL A 62 -4.44 3.34 1.13
C VAL A 62 -4.28 1.81 1.13
N GLU A 63 -5.39 1.06 1.19
CA GLU A 63 -5.34 -0.41 1.09
C GLU A 63 -4.74 -0.91 -0.22
N GLN A 64 -5.07 -0.26 -1.35
CA GLN A 64 -4.50 -0.62 -2.64
C GLN A 64 -3.00 -0.36 -2.68
N MET A 65 -2.55 0.78 -2.17
CA MET A 65 -1.12 1.10 -2.05
C MET A 65 -0.38 0.04 -1.22
N GLN A 66 -0.99 -0.41 -0.12
CA GLN A 66 -0.41 -1.47 0.73
C GLN A 66 -0.32 -2.82 0.00
N ARG A 67 -1.33 -3.19 -0.81
CA ARG A 67 -1.28 -4.40 -1.65
C ARG A 67 -0.17 -4.34 -2.68
N GLU A 68 0.13 -3.15 -3.20
CA GLU A 68 1.24 -2.90 -4.13
C GLU A 68 2.60 -2.77 -3.42
N GLY A 69 2.63 -2.86 -2.08
CA GLY A 69 3.85 -2.73 -1.29
C GLY A 69 4.36 -1.30 -1.11
N LEU A 70 3.56 -0.29 -1.45
CA LEU A 70 3.89 1.13 -1.34
C LEU A 70 3.69 1.64 0.10
N TRP A 71 4.34 0.99 1.07
CA TRP A 71 4.10 1.21 2.50
C TRP A 71 4.42 2.64 2.97
N PHE A 72 5.54 3.22 2.54
CA PHE A 72 5.91 4.60 2.90
C PHE A 72 4.94 5.64 2.33
N ALA A 73 4.53 5.47 1.07
CA ALA A 73 3.54 6.34 0.47
C ALA A 73 2.18 6.18 1.18
N SER A 74 1.81 4.94 1.57
CA SER A 74 0.60 4.70 2.34
C SER A 74 0.59 5.45 3.67
N LEU A 75 1.73 5.57 4.37
CA LEU A 75 1.83 6.35 5.61
C LEU A 75 1.52 7.83 5.40
N ALA A 76 2.05 8.45 4.34
CA ALA A 76 1.76 9.85 4.02
C ALA A 76 0.28 10.06 3.69
N HIS A 77 -0.34 9.13 2.95
CA HIS A 77 -1.78 9.20 2.67
C HIS A 77 -2.64 8.95 3.92
N ILE A 78 -2.18 8.13 4.86
CA ILE A 78 -2.84 7.96 6.16
C ILE A 78 -2.75 9.25 6.98
N ASP A 79 -1.61 9.94 6.98
CA ASP A 79 -1.48 11.24 7.65
C ASP A 79 -2.51 12.26 7.10
N ALA A 80 -2.62 12.37 5.77
CA ALA A 80 -3.60 13.25 5.12
C ALA A 80 -5.06 12.83 5.43
N LEU A 81 -5.34 11.52 5.41
CA LEU A 81 -6.66 10.97 5.74
C LEU A 81 -7.06 11.31 7.17
N GLU A 82 -6.16 11.12 8.13
CA GLU A 82 -6.41 11.39 9.55
C GLU A 82 -6.51 12.90 9.85
N GLN A 83 -5.77 13.75 9.13
CA GLN A 83 -5.93 15.20 9.21
C GLN A 83 -7.32 15.65 8.75
N ARG A 84 -7.84 15.06 7.67
CA ARG A 84 -9.11 15.47 7.07
C ARG A 84 -10.34 14.89 7.78
N TRP A 85 -10.28 13.62 8.22
CA TRP A 85 -11.45 12.90 8.76
C TRP A 85 -11.25 12.30 10.15
N GLY A 86 -10.14 12.63 10.82
CA GLY A 86 -9.78 12.08 12.12
C GLY A 86 -9.36 10.61 12.06
N THR A 87 -8.74 10.16 13.15
CA THR A 87 -8.33 8.77 13.33
C THR A 87 -9.55 7.86 13.49
N SER A 88 -9.60 6.76 12.75
CA SER A 88 -10.59 5.67 12.94
C SER A 88 -9.89 4.34 13.20
N PRO A 89 -10.60 3.28 13.64
CA PRO A 89 -10.02 1.95 13.76
C PRO A 89 -9.37 1.47 12.47
N GLU A 90 -9.97 1.77 11.31
CA GLU A 90 -9.45 1.39 10.00
C GLU A 90 -8.13 2.10 9.69
N SER A 91 -8.05 3.43 9.86
CA SER A 91 -6.80 4.17 9.66
C SER A 91 -5.73 3.72 10.65
N THR A 92 -6.11 3.45 11.90
CA THR A 92 -5.23 2.92 12.95
C THR A 92 -4.62 1.58 12.55
N ARG A 93 -5.45 0.63 12.05
CA ARG A 93 -4.98 -0.65 11.54
C ARG A 93 -4.02 -0.47 10.36
N LEU A 94 -4.40 0.34 9.37
CA LEU A 94 -3.58 0.60 8.18
C LEU A 94 -2.22 1.20 8.55
N ARG A 95 -2.20 2.15 9.50
CA ARG A 95 -0.96 2.76 10.01
C ARG A 95 -0.08 1.72 10.68
N ALA A 96 -0.64 0.88 11.56
CA ALA A 96 0.09 -0.17 12.25
C ALA A 96 0.71 -1.17 11.25
N ASP A 97 -0.06 -1.58 10.25
CA ASP A 97 0.40 -2.47 9.17
C ASP A 97 1.57 -1.84 8.39
N ALA A 98 1.45 -0.58 8.00
CA ALA A 98 2.51 0.12 7.28
C ALA A 98 3.78 0.25 8.14
N LEU A 99 3.67 0.69 9.40
CA LEU A 99 4.80 0.79 10.33
C LEU A 99 5.51 -0.56 10.55
N ARG A 100 4.75 -1.67 10.59
CA ARG A 100 5.34 -3.02 10.70
C ARG A 100 6.17 -3.35 9.47
N GLN A 101 5.65 -3.04 8.29
CA GLN A 101 6.30 -3.37 7.01
C GLN A 101 7.50 -2.48 6.71
N THR A 102 7.52 -1.25 7.24
CA THR A 102 8.64 -0.32 7.10
C THR A 102 9.69 -0.48 8.20
N GLY A 103 9.51 -1.40 9.16
CA GLY A 103 10.50 -1.75 10.19
C GLY A 103 10.38 -0.95 11.50
N GLN A 104 9.35 -0.13 11.67
CA GLN A 104 9.09 0.61 12.91
C GLN A 104 8.30 -0.25 13.90
N ALA A 105 8.86 -1.39 14.30
CA ALA A 105 8.18 -2.41 15.10
C ALA A 105 7.58 -1.89 16.42
N ALA A 106 8.35 -1.10 17.19
CA ALA A 106 7.89 -0.55 18.47
C ALA A 106 6.70 0.43 18.31
N GLN A 107 6.74 1.27 17.26
CA GLN A 107 5.63 2.17 16.96
C GLN A 107 4.40 1.37 16.50
N SER A 108 4.60 0.40 15.61
CA SER A 108 3.54 -0.50 15.14
C SER A 108 2.85 -1.22 16.30
N GLU A 109 3.61 -1.75 17.27
CA GLU A 109 3.07 -2.39 18.46
C GLU A 109 2.17 -1.45 19.27
N ALA A 110 2.62 -0.21 19.50
CA ALA A 110 1.84 0.80 20.21
C ALA A 110 0.54 1.14 19.47
N ILE A 111 0.54 1.18 18.13
CA ILE A 111 -0.67 1.44 17.34
C ILE A 111 -1.62 0.23 17.34
N TYR A 112 -1.13 -1.00 17.18
CA TYR A 112 -2.00 -2.19 17.26
C TYR A 112 -2.70 -2.32 18.62
N LYS A 113 -2.05 -1.93 19.73
CA LYS A 113 -2.66 -1.90 21.07
C LYS A 113 -3.85 -0.94 21.15
N ARG A 114 -3.91 0.10 20.31
CA ARG A 114 -5.06 1.03 20.25
C ARG A 114 -6.31 0.40 19.64
N LEU A 115 -6.19 -0.75 18.97
CA LEU A 115 -7.33 -1.49 18.42
C LEU A 115 -8.05 -2.36 19.48
N MET A 116 -7.49 -2.50 20.68
CA MET A 116 -8.10 -3.29 21.75
C MET A 116 -9.43 -2.64 22.18
N GLY A 117 -10.50 -3.43 22.22
CA GLY A 117 -11.86 -2.93 22.49
C GLY A 117 -12.58 -2.29 21.29
N THR A 118 -11.96 -2.23 20.10
CA THR A 118 -12.62 -1.79 18.86
C THR A 118 -13.14 -2.98 18.05
N PRO A 119 -14.01 -2.77 17.03
CA PRO A 119 -14.41 -3.84 16.11
C PRO A 119 -13.24 -4.51 15.37
N LEU A 120 -12.07 -3.86 15.30
CA LEU A 120 -10.86 -4.39 14.67
C LEU A 120 -9.87 -4.99 15.69
N GLU A 121 -10.32 -5.32 16.90
CA GLU A 121 -9.49 -5.98 17.92
C GLU A 121 -8.82 -7.26 17.38
N GLY A 122 -9.52 -8.05 16.55
CA GLY A 122 -8.94 -9.23 15.89
C GLY A 122 -7.73 -8.91 15.02
N ALA A 123 -7.77 -7.82 14.25
CA ALA A 123 -6.64 -7.35 13.46
C ALA A 123 -5.50 -6.84 14.34
N GLY A 124 -5.81 -6.19 15.46
CA GLY A 124 -4.84 -5.78 16.47
C GLY A 124 -4.06 -6.96 17.05
N TYR A 125 -4.76 -8.00 17.52
CA TYR A 125 -4.11 -9.21 18.01
C TYR A 125 -3.30 -9.93 16.93
N ARG A 126 -3.79 -9.98 15.69
CA ARG A 126 -3.04 -10.55 14.57
C ARG A 126 -1.72 -9.80 14.34
N GLY A 127 -1.78 -8.47 14.30
CA GLY A 127 -0.61 -7.61 14.14
C GLY A 127 0.44 -7.79 15.24
N LEU A 128 -0.01 -7.84 16.49
CA LEU A 128 0.86 -8.13 17.65
C LEU A 128 1.47 -9.53 17.55
N GLY A 129 0.69 -10.54 17.12
CA GLY A 129 1.19 -11.90 16.90
C GLY A 129 2.27 -11.96 15.82
N LEU A 130 2.10 -11.22 14.71
CA LEU A 130 3.11 -11.09 13.66
C LEU A 130 4.39 -10.42 14.17
N LEU A 131 4.28 -9.38 15.01
CA LEU A 131 5.43 -8.75 15.66
C LEU A 131 6.16 -9.68 16.63
N ALA A 132 5.42 -10.51 17.38
CA ALA A 132 6.02 -11.56 18.22
C ALA A 132 6.77 -12.60 17.38
N GLY A 133 6.18 -13.06 16.27
CA GLY A 133 6.84 -13.98 15.33
C GLY A 133 8.11 -13.40 14.71
N ALA A 134 8.09 -12.11 14.33
CA ALA A 134 9.26 -11.41 13.80
C ALA A 134 10.43 -11.33 14.81
N ARG A 135 10.10 -11.27 16.11
CA ARG A 135 11.07 -11.34 17.22
C ARG A 135 11.53 -12.78 17.55
N GLY A 136 10.99 -13.78 16.84
CA GLY A 136 11.26 -15.20 17.11
C GLY A 136 10.48 -15.78 18.30
N ASN A 137 9.62 -15.00 18.97
CA ASN A 137 8.81 -15.47 20.09
C ASN A 137 7.52 -16.13 19.60
N TYR A 138 7.63 -17.33 19.03
CA TYR A 138 6.49 -18.10 18.51
C TYR A 138 5.46 -18.52 19.56
N PRO A 139 5.84 -18.86 20.81
CA PRO A 139 4.86 -19.10 21.87
C PRO A 139 3.93 -17.90 22.12
N GLU A 140 4.47 -16.69 22.20
CA GLU A 140 3.68 -15.46 22.33
C GLU A 140 2.84 -15.21 21.07
N ALA A 141 3.42 -15.41 19.88
CA ALA A 141 2.70 -15.27 18.61
C ALA A 141 1.46 -16.16 18.56
N ILE A 142 1.56 -17.43 18.98
CA ILE A 142 0.43 -18.37 19.04
C ILE A 142 -0.66 -17.86 19.97
N GLN A 143 -0.32 -17.35 21.16
CA GLN A 143 -1.32 -16.82 22.10
C GLN A 143 -2.09 -15.63 21.51
N LEU A 144 -1.37 -14.69 20.90
CA LEU A 144 -1.97 -13.52 20.25
C LEU A 144 -2.82 -13.92 19.03
N LEU A 145 -2.32 -14.82 18.18
CA LEU A 145 -3.06 -15.30 17.01
C LEU A 145 -4.31 -16.10 17.40
N LYS A 146 -4.30 -16.82 18.54
CA LYS A 146 -5.52 -17.45 19.09
C LYS A 146 -6.54 -16.42 19.61
N GLN A 147 -6.09 -15.30 20.19
CA GLN A 147 -7.00 -14.19 20.52
C GLN A 147 -7.63 -13.62 19.25
N ALA A 148 -6.83 -13.39 18.21
CA ALA A 148 -7.33 -12.93 16.92
C ALA A 148 -8.33 -13.93 16.32
N GLN A 149 -8.06 -15.24 16.38
CA GLN A 149 -8.92 -16.28 15.80
C GLN A 149 -10.30 -16.28 16.47
N ARG A 150 -10.37 -16.04 17.78
CA ARG A 150 -11.66 -15.92 18.49
C ARG A 150 -12.50 -14.74 18.01
N ARG A 151 -11.87 -13.70 17.45
CA ARG A 151 -12.55 -12.50 16.92
C ARG A 151 -12.87 -12.62 15.44
N ALA A 152 -12.00 -13.27 14.67
CA ALA A 152 -12.12 -13.44 13.23
C ALA A 152 -11.87 -14.92 12.83
N PRO A 153 -12.79 -15.85 13.14
CA PRO A 153 -12.56 -17.28 12.96
C PRO A 153 -12.45 -17.72 11.49
N THR A 154 -12.90 -16.90 10.55
CA THR A 154 -12.91 -17.17 9.10
C THR A 154 -11.86 -16.37 8.32
N ASP A 155 -10.92 -15.69 8.99
CA ASP A 155 -9.82 -15.02 8.30
C ASP A 155 -8.75 -16.03 7.90
N ALA A 156 -8.70 -16.37 6.61
CA ALA A 156 -7.74 -17.33 6.07
C ALA A 156 -6.27 -16.92 6.27
N LEU A 157 -5.94 -15.61 6.24
CA LEU A 157 -4.55 -15.18 6.46
C LEU A 157 -4.15 -15.37 7.92
N LEU A 158 -5.04 -15.02 8.84
CA LEU A 158 -4.85 -15.25 10.26
C LEU A 158 -4.65 -16.75 10.59
N LEU A 159 -5.48 -17.62 10.01
CA LEU A 159 -5.34 -19.06 10.20
C LEU A 159 -4.01 -19.58 9.62
N SER A 160 -3.60 -19.05 8.46
CA SER A 160 -2.28 -19.35 7.88
C SER A 160 -1.13 -18.89 8.78
N ASP A 161 -1.22 -17.69 9.37
CA ASP A 161 -0.23 -17.16 10.33
C ASP A 161 -0.16 -18.03 11.59
N LEU A 162 -1.31 -18.46 12.12
CA LEU A 162 -1.38 -19.33 13.30
C LEU A 162 -0.73 -20.69 13.02
N GLY A 163 -1.04 -21.29 11.87
CA GLY A 163 -0.41 -22.52 11.41
C GLY A 163 1.10 -22.38 11.28
N TYR A 164 1.58 -21.31 10.65
CA TYR A 164 3.00 -21.01 10.55
C TYR A 164 3.68 -20.84 11.92
N ALA A 165 3.05 -20.10 12.84
CA ALA A 165 3.58 -19.93 14.19
C ALA A 165 3.69 -21.28 14.94
N HIS A 166 2.74 -22.19 14.76
CA HIS A 166 2.82 -23.55 15.28
C HIS A 166 4.00 -24.34 14.69
N LEU A 167 4.22 -24.32 13.37
CA LEU A 167 5.38 -24.95 12.73
C LEU A 167 6.70 -24.42 13.29
N ARG A 168 6.80 -23.09 13.46
CA ARG A 168 8.00 -22.43 13.98
C ARG A 168 8.24 -22.69 15.47
N ALA A 169 7.20 -22.97 16.24
CA ALA A 169 7.29 -23.37 17.63
C ALA A 169 7.61 -24.86 17.83
N GLY A 170 7.68 -25.67 16.76
CA GLY A 170 7.83 -27.12 16.83
C GLY A 170 6.54 -27.89 17.16
N SER A 171 5.43 -27.17 17.33
CA SER A 171 4.08 -27.72 17.52
C SER A 171 3.46 -28.10 16.16
N THR A 172 4.12 -29.00 15.44
CA THR A 172 3.79 -29.32 14.03
C THR A 172 2.39 -29.92 13.88
N GLU A 173 1.95 -30.76 14.82
CA GLU A 173 0.63 -31.39 14.79
C GLU A 173 -0.50 -30.35 14.89
N GLU A 174 -0.33 -29.34 15.74
CA GLU A 174 -1.31 -28.27 15.93
C GLU A 174 -1.42 -27.34 14.72
N ALA A 175 -0.42 -27.32 13.83
CA ALA A 175 -0.46 -26.51 12.61
C ALA A 175 -1.46 -27.06 11.57
N ARG A 176 -1.79 -28.35 11.60
CA ARG A 176 -2.59 -29.01 10.55
C ARG A 176 -3.95 -28.36 10.35
N LEU A 177 -4.74 -28.25 11.42
CA LEU A 177 -6.12 -27.75 11.36
C LEU A 177 -6.19 -26.31 10.81
N PRO A 178 -5.48 -25.30 11.37
CA PRO A 178 -5.56 -23.94 10.87
C PRO A 178 -5.04 -23.80 9.43
N LEU A 179 -4.01 -24.55 9.02
CA LEU A 179 -3.52 -24.52 7.63
C LEU A 179 -4.54 -25.09 6.64
N MET A 180 -5.21 -26.20 7.00
CA MET A 180 -6.27 -26.76 6.17
C MET A 180 -7.47 -25.82 6.04
N GLN A 181 -7.88 -25.19 7.14
CA GLN A 181 -8.95 -24.19 7.12
C GLN A 181 -8.58 -22.98 6.26
N ALA A 182 -7.35 -22.46 6.39
CA ALA A 182 -6.86 -21.35 5.58
C ALA A 182 -6.94 -21.65 4.08
N LEU A 183 -6.50 -22.84 3.66
CA LEU A 183 -6.53 -23.24 2.26
C LEU A 183 -7.96 -23.48 1.74
N GLN A 184 -8.86 -24.02 2.56
CA GLN A 184 -10.27 -24.20 2.17
C GLN A 184 -11.00 -22.85 2.04
N LEU A 185 -10.71 -21.89 2.92
CA LEU A 185 -11.28 -20.55 2.86
C LEU A 185 -10.71 -19.72 1.71
N ARG A 186 -9.43 -19.94 1.35
CA ARG A 186 -8.76 -19.22 0.28
C ARG A 186 -7.77 -20.12 -0.47
N PRO A 187 -8.25 -20.91 -1.45
CA PRO A 187 -7.42 -21.85 -2.20
C PRO A 187 -6.29 -21.20 -2.99
N ASP A 188 -6.43 -19.94 -3.38
CA ASP A 188 -5.48 -19.13 -4.16
C ASP A 188 -4.48 -18.35 -3.28
N SER A 189 -4.53 -18.51 -1.96
CA SER A 189 -3.59 -17.84 -1.05
C SER A 189 -2.19 -18.44 -1.18
N ALA A 190 -1.29 -17.73 -1.88
CA ALA A 190 0.11 -18.11 -1.99
C ALA A 190 0.79 -18.35 -0.62
N GLN A 191 0.42 -17.54 0.39
CA GLN A 191 0.91 -17.71 1.76
C GLN A 191 0.40 -19.02 2.40
N ALA A 192 -0.90 -19.30 2.33
CA ALA A 192 -1.45 -20.55 2.87
C ALA A 192 -0.89 -21.79 2.13
N GLN A 193 -0.73 -21.69 0.82
CA GLN A 193 -0.13 -22.75 0.01
C GLN A 193 1.33 -23.03 0.43
N ALA A 194 2.15 -21.98 0.60
CA ALA A 194 3.53 -22.11 1.04
C ALA A 194 3.64 -22.71 2.46
N ASN A 195 2.79 -22.28 3.38
CA ASN A 195 2.79 -22.80 4.75
C ASN A 195 2.32 -24.25 4.82
N LEU A 196 1.35 -24.67 3.98
CA LEU A 196 0.96 -26.08 3.89
C LEU A 196 2.07 -26.94 3.27
N ALA A 197 2.74 -26.45 2.22
CA ALA A 197 3.89 -27.15 1.65
C ALA A 197 5.02 -27.32 2.70
N LEU A 198 5.27 -26.31 3.54
CA LEU A 198 6.21 -26.40 4.66
C LEU A 198 5.76 -27.45 5.69
N TYR A 199 4.48 -27.49 6.05
CA TYR A 199 3.93 -28.53 6.94
C TYR A 199 4.09 -29.94 6.36
N LEU A 200 3.83 -30.13 5.06
CA LEU A 200 3.97 -31.42 4.38
C LEU A 200 5.44 -31.87 4.34
N GLU A 201 6.37 -30.96 4.07
CA GLU A 201 7.80 -31.25 4.23
C GLU A 201 8.08 -31.68 5.68
N LEU A 202 7.73 -30.87 6.69
CA LEU A 202 8.01 -31.19 8.10
C LEU A 202 7.43 -32.51 8.60
N THR A 203 6.31 -32.96 8.02
CA THR A 203 5.65 -34.25 8.34
C THR A 203 6.10 -35.41 7.44
N ASN A 204 7.22 -35.25 6.71
CA ASN A 204 7.81 -36.24 5.81
C ASN A 204 6.91 -36.67 4.63
N GLN A 205 5.94 -35.83 4.24
CA GLN A 205 5.06 -36.05 3.11
C GLN A 205 5.58 -35.34 1.84
N GLN A 206 6.84 -35.62 1.48
CA GLN A 206 7.59 -34.85 0.46
C GLN A 206 6.99 -34.97 -0.94
N GLU A 207 6.46 -36.14 -1.31
CA GLU A 207 5.80 -36.34 -2.60
C GLU A 207 4.54 -35.48 -2.72
N GLN A 208 3.73 -35.43 -1.66
CA GLN A 208 2.54 -34.57 -1.61
C GLN A 208 2.93 -33.08 -1.66
N ALA A 209 3.98 -32.68 -0.92
CA ALA A 209 4.50 -31.32 -0.97
C ALA A 209 4.93 -30.94 -2.39
N ALA A 210 5.70 -31.81 -3.07
CA ALA A 210 6.17 -31.58 -4.43
C ALA A 210 5.01 -31.48 -5.44
N ALA A 211 4.05 -32.40 -5.39
CA ALA A 211 2.88 -32.39 -6.25
C ALA A 211 2.03 -31.12 -6.03
N MET A 212 1.82 -30.71 -4.78
CA MET A 212 1.10 -29.49 -4.44
C MET A 212 1.82 -28.24 -4.96
N MET A 213 3.14 -28.14 -4.74
CA MET A 213 3.93 -27.00 -5.20
C MET A 213 3.95 -26.89 -6.74
N GLU A 214 3.94 -28.02 -7.44
CA GLU A 214 3.83 -28.07 -8.90
C GLU A 214 2.43 -27.66 -9.37
N ALA A 215 1.37 -28.24 -8.79
CA ALA A 215 -0.01 -27.93 -9.15
C ALA A 215 -0.34 -26.44 -8.99
N ASN A 216 0.22 -25.80 -7.96
CA ASN A 216 0.05 -24.37 -7.70
C ASN A 216 1.06 -23.47 -8.43
N ARG A 217 1.87 -24.04 -9.34
CA ARG A 217 2.86 -23.32 -10.16
C ARG A 217 3.82 -22.45 -9.34
N MET A 218 4.21 -22.93 -8.16
CA MET A 218 5.16 -22.21 -7.31
C MET A 218 6.51 -22.10 -8.02
N SER A 219 7.18 -20.95 -7.93
CA SER A 219 8.48 -20.75 -8.59
C SER A 219 9.54 -21.72 -8.04
N PRO A 220 10.56 -22.08 -8.84
CA PRO A 220 11.67 -22.92 -8.35
C PRO A 220 12.33 -22.36 -7.09
N THR A 221 12.46 -21.04 -7.00
CA THR A 221 13.01 -20.33 -5.84
C THR A 221 12.15 -20.45 -4.59
N ALA A 222 10.81 -20.40 -4.72
CA ALA A 222 9.91 -20.59 -3.60
C ALA A 222 9.96 -22.05 -3.10
N ARG A 223 10.01 -23.02 -4.02
CA ARG A 223 10.11 -24.44 -3.68
C ARG A 223 11.41 -24.75 -2.92
N SER A 224 12.54 -24.23 -3.38
CA SER A 224 13.82 -24.42 -2.69
C SER A 224 13.82 -23.78 -1.30
N ALA A 225 13.27 -22.58 -1.17
CA ALA A 225 13.18 -21.88 0.12
C ALA A 225 12.32 -22.65 1.14
N ILE A 226 11.21 -23.26 0.71
CA ILE A 226 10.36 -24.08 1.59
C ILE A 226 11.09 -25.33 2.08
N LYS A 227 11.79 -26.02 1.18
CA LYS A 227 12.59 -27.21 1.53
C LYS A 227 13.72 -26.86 2.50
N GLU A 228 14.42 -25.76 2.24
CA GLU A 228 15.48 -25.27 3.11
C GLU A 228 14.94 -24.88 4.49
N ALA A 229 13.82 -24.18 4.55
CA ALA A 229 13.17 -23.82 5.81
C ALA A 229 12.75 -25.08 6.62
N ALA A 230 12.23 -26.12 5.95
CA ALA A 230 11.91 -27.38 6.60
C ALA A 230 13.15 -28.06 7.20
N GLN A 231 14.27 -28.08 6.46
CA GLN A 231 15.54 -28.63 6.95
C GLN A 231 16.06 -27.88 8.17
N GLN A 232 16.04 -26.54 8.14
CA GLN A 232 16.46 -25.70 9.26
C GLN A 232 15.61 -25.95 10.51
N LEU A 233 14.29 -26.07 10.37
CA LEU A 233 13.39 -26.34 11.49
C LEU A 233 13.59 -27.74 12.07
N ARG A 234 13.82 -28.76 11.25
CA ARG A 234 14.19 -30.10 11.74
C ARG A 234 15.52 -30.08 12.49
N ALA A 235 16.53 -29.38 11.98
CA ALA A 235 17.84 -29.26 12.63
C ALA A 235 17.75 -28.49 13.97
N GLY A 236 16.92 -27.45 14.03
CA GLY A 236 16.66 -26.71 15.28
C GLY A 236 15.95 -27.56 16.33
N ALA A 237 15.10 -28.52 15.91
CA ALA A 237 14.44 -29.45 16.82
C ALA A 237 15.39 -30.54 17.36
N THR A 238 16.41 -30.95 16.60
CA THR A 238 17.41 -31.94 17.04
C THR A 238 18.53 -31.32 17.88
N ALA A 239 18.78 -30.02 17.75
CA ALA A 239 19.70 -29.26 18.58
C ALA A 239 19.10 -28.92 19.95
N VAL A 240 18.65 -29.93 20.71
CA VAL A 240 18.35 -29.74 22.13
C VAL A 240 19.67 -29.46 22.86
N PRO A 241 19.83 -28.32 23.55
CA PRO A 241 21.08 -28.05 24.27
C PRO A 241 21.17 -29.01 25.45
N LEU A 242 22.24 -29.82 25.49
CA LEU A 242 22.71 -30.42 26.73
C LEU A 242 22.89 -29.28 27.73
N ARG A 243 22.12 -29.28 28.82
CA ARG A 243 22.24 -28.29 29.90
C ARG A 243 23.66 -28.31 30.45
N SER A 244 24.49 -27.36 30.04
CA SER A 244 25.73 -27.02 30.72
C SER A 244 25.45 -25.93 31.75
N THR A 245 25.44 -26.33 33.02
CA THR A 245 25.52 -25.42 34.16
C THR A 245 26.89 -24.73 34.17
N THR A 246 27.00 -23.57 33.54
CA THR A 246 28.14 -22.67 33.79
C THR A 246 27.68 -21.21 33.74
N SER A 247 27.98 -20.50 34.82
CA SER A 247 27.63 -19.10 35.09
C SER A 247 28.45 -18.13 34.25
N MET A 248 27.77 -17.16 33.59
CA MET A 248 28.15 -15.77 33.17
C MET A 248 29.53 -15.48 32.52
N PRO A 249 29.73 -14.38 31.74
CA PRO A 249 28.92 -13.15 31.62
C PRO A 249 28.55 -12.71 30.17
N LEU A 250 27.69 -11.69 30.07
CA LEU A 250 27.23 -11.02 28.83
C LEU A 250 28.40 -10.44 28.01
N PRO A 251 28.28 -10.46 26.66
CA PRO A 251 28.35 -9.20 25.92
C PRO A 251 27.40 -9.08 24.70
N ASP A 252 27.02 -7.82 24.47
CA ASP A 252 26.53 -7.09 23.28
C ASP A 252 25.55 -7.70 22.25
N GLU A 253 24.41 -7.01 22.15
CA GLU A 253 23.45 -7.02 21.05
C GLU A 253 24.14 -6.71 19.71
N THR A 254 24.07 -7.64 18.75
CA THR A 254 23.88 -7.34 17.31
C THR A 254 23.77 -8.63 16.50
N ALA A 255 22.57 -9.21 16.44
CA ALA A 255 22.25 -10.21 15.41
C ALA A 255 20.74 -10.21 15.13
N ALA A 256 20.33 -9.44 14.11
CA ALA A 256 18.96 -9.45 13.60
C ALA A 256 18.71 -10.69 12.71
N PRO A 257 17.57 -11.39 12.82
CA PRO A 257 17.25 -12.49 11.91
C PRO A 257 16.68 -11.96 10.59
N LEU A 258 17.12 -12.62 9.51
CA LEU A 258 16.72 -12.54 8.10
C LEU A 258 15.41 -11.76 7.81
N ALA A 259 15.55 -10.44 7.61
CA ALA A 259 14.60 -9.66 6.85
C ALA A 259 14.79 -9.95 5.35
N LEU A 260 13.68 -10.18 4.64
CA LEU A 260 13.62 -10.23 3.18
C LEU A 260 14.37 -9.01 2.61
N LYS A 261 15.38 -9.28 1.76
CA LYS A 261 16.18 -8.26 1.10
C LYS A 261 15.29 -7.24 0.38
N ALA A 262 15.57 -5.96 0.63
CA ALA A 262 15.03 -4.84 -0.13
C ALA A 262 15.29 -5.04 -1.63
N SER A 263 14.28 -4.72 -2.43
CA SER A 263 14.30 -4.69 -3.88
C SER A 263 15.48 -3.85 -4.37
N ARG A 264 16.40 -4.49 -5.09
CA ARG A 264 17.52 -3.84 -5.75
C ARG A 264 16.96 -3.01 -6.91
N TRP A 265 17.00 -1.69 -6.78
CA TRP A 265 17.04 -0.84 -7.96
C TRP A 265 18.38 -1.11 -8.66
N SER A 266 18.32 -1.87 -9.74
CA SER A 266 19.39 -1.96 -10.73
C SER A 266 19.05 -1.01 -11.87
N THR A 267 19.62 0.18 -11.85
CA THR A 267 19.72 1.03 -13.04
C THR A 267 20.90 0.51 -13.89
N PRO A 268 20.74 0.24 -15.19
CA PRO A 268 21.89 -0.03 -16.05
C PRO A 268 22.67 1.27 -16.38
N PRO A 269 23.97 1.17 -16.73
CA PRO A 269 24.84 2.33 -16.91
C PRO A 269 24.80 2.93 -18.33
N GLY A 270 24.98 4.26 -18.42
CA GLY A 270 25.30 5.02 -19.64
C GLY A 270 24.06 5.38 -20.47
N ILE A 271 23.78 6.65 -20.80
CA ILE A 271 24.67 7.60 -21.49
C ILE A 271 24.51 9.01 -20.88
N ARG A 272 25.65 9.68 -20.67
CA ARG A 272 25.78 11.11 -20.33
C ARG A 272 25.46 11.98 -21.54
N THR A 273 24.73 13.07 -21.30
CA THR A 273 25.04 14.50 -21.62
C THR A 273 23.71 15.27 -21.41
N ALA A 274 23.61 16.47 -20.87
CA ALA A 274 24.56 17.56 -20.67
C ALA A 274 23.93 18.57 -19.67
N ILE A 275 24.77 19.33 -18.93
CA ILE A 275 24.69 20.82 -18.78
C ILE A 275 23.39 21.36 -18.12
N GLN A 276 23.33 22.15 -17.03
CA GLN A 276 24.25 23.05 -16.36
C GLN A 276 23.62 23.53 -15.02
N SER A 277 24.47 23.78 -14.03
CA SER A 277 24.37 24.80 -12.98
C SER A 277 23.08 25.02 -12.19
N ASN A 278 23.10 24.53 -10.95
CA ASN A 278 22.45 25.13 -9.80
C ASN A 278 23.30 26.32 -9.31
N PRO A 279 22.76 27.49 -8.96
CA PRO A 279 23.46 28.42 -8.07
C PRO A 279 22.91 28.31 -6.65
N ALA A 280 23.85 28.02 -5.74
CA ALA A 280 23.66 28.12 -4.30
C ALA A 280 23.50 29.58 -3.86
N ALA A 281 22.81 29.72 -2.74
CA ALA A 281 22.63 30.94 -1.96
C ALA A 281 23.95 31.67 -1.68
N THR A 282 23.93 32.99 -1.83
CA THR A 282 24.81 33.89 -1.10
C THR A 282 23.95 34.94 -0.41
N ALA A 283 24.15 35.05 0.90
CA ALA A 283 23.60 36.08 1.74
C ALA A 283 24.31 37.41 1.47
N SER A 284 23.53 38.49 1.42
CA SER A 284 24.03 39.84 1.67
C SER A 284 22.90 40.70 2.25
N SER A 285 23.09 41.08 3.51
CA SER A 285 22.55 42.28 4.18
C SER A 285 22.54 43.48 3.23
N THR A 286 21.57 44.40 3.25
CA THR A 286 21.32 45.49 4.24
C THR A 286 20.23 46.44 3.63
N PRO A 287 19.80 47.56 4.26
CA PRO A 287 18.58 47.74 5.04
C PRO A 287 17.45 48.58 4.37
N LEU A 288 16.31 48.67 5.08
CA LEU A 288 15.14 49.54 4.86
C LEU A 288 15.47 51.03 4.64
N PRO A 289 14.64 51.76 3.88
CA PRO A 289 14.39 53.18 4.13
C PRO A 289 12.99 53.44 4.68
N SER A 290 13.00 54.32 5.68
CA SER A 290 11.92 54.97 6.42
C SER A 290 10.94 55.79 5.57
N SER A 291 9.69 55.79 6.03
CA SER A 291 8.59 56.70 5.65
C SER A 291 8.95 58.19 5.73
N PRO A 292 8.18 59.05 5.05
CA PRO A 292 7.43 60.05 5.81
C PRO A 292 5.96 60.21 5.36
N THR A 293 5.08 60.28 6.36
CA THR A 293 3.76 60.95 6.39
C THR A 293 3.92 62.47 6.25
N PRO A 294 2.86 63.30 6.07
CA PRO A 294 1.45 63.17 6.45
C PRO A 294 0.49 62.62 5.38
#